data_AF-A0A2A3L963-F1
#
_entry.id   AF-A0A2A3L963-F1
#
_cell.length_a   1.000
_cell.length_b   1.000
_cell.length_c   1.000
_cell.angle_alpha   90.00
_cell.angle_beta   90.00
_cell.angle_gamma   90.00
#
_symmetry.space_group_name_H-M   'P 1'
#
loop_
_entity.id
_entity.type
_entity.pdbx_description
1 polymer ?
#
loop_
_entity_poly.entity_id
_entity_poly.type
_entity_poly.pdbx_seq_one_letter_code
_entity_poly.pdbx_strand_id
1 'polypeptide(L)'
;MDPSVINTAIVVAIGDTAVPHIDEQKLAETYGPAQAKSLMTQISELVREAVAMPIEWGDKTLAEGVNDILQRFAEKHPELSQKALHEIGRCVGWNLR
;
A
#
# COMPACT_ATOMS: atom_id res chain seq x y z
N MET A 1 -10.67 -2.37 12.25
CA MET A 1 -9.53 -3.27 12.54
C MET A 1 -8.53 -2.48 13.35
N ASP A 2 -7.71 -3.12 14.20
CA ASP A 2 -6.62 -2.43 14.91
C ASP A 2 -5.62 -1.85 13.88
N PRO A 3 -5.27 -0.55 13.94
CA PRO A 3 -4.23 0.06 13.12
C PRO A 3 -2.92 -0.74 13.11
N SER A 4 -2.53 -1.34 14.23
CA SER A 4 -1.31 -2.14 14.31
C SER A 4 -1.33 -3.37 13.39
N VAL A 5 -2.52 -3.98 13.23
CA VAL A 5 -2.72 -5.19 12.42
C VAL A 5 -2.67 -4.86 10.93
N ILE A 6 -3.38 -3.84 10.47
CA ILE A 6 -3.38 -3.46 9.05
C ILE A 6 -1.99 -2.97 8.61
N ASN A 7 -1.28 -2.22 9.46
CA ASN A 7 0.08 -1.78 9.18
C ASN A 7 1.05 -2.95 8.99
N THR A 8 1.00 -3.91 9.91
CA THR A 8 1.85 -5.11 9.82
C THR A 8 1.48 -5.94 8.60
N ALA A 9 0.18 -6.09 8.32
CA ALA A 9 -0.29 -6.87 7.18
C ALA A 9 0.14 -6.26 5.84
N ILE A 10 0.12 -4.93 5.69
CA ILE A 10 0.62 -4.24 4.48
C ILE A 10 2.10 -4.58 4.27
N VAL A 11 2.92 -4.46 5.32
CA VAL A 11 4.36 -4.73 5.24
C VAL A 11 4.64 -6.19 4.90
N VAL A 12 3.91 -7.13 5.51
CA VAL A 12 4.05 -8.57 5.24
C VAL A 12 3.62 -8.93 3.82
N ALA A 13 2.50 -8.38 3.35
CA ALA A 13 1.91 -8.76 2.08
C ALA A 13 2.66 -8.19 0.87
N ILE A 14 3.23 -6.99 0.99
CA ILE A 14 3.88 -6.32 -0.15
C ILE A 14 5.42 -6.41 -0.04
N GLY A 15 5.94 -6.51 1.19
CA GLY A 15 7.35 -6.64 1.47
C GLY A 15 7.97 -7.87 0.81
N ASP A 16 9.27 -7.79 0.53
CA ASP A 16 10.09 -8.86 -0.07
C ASP A 16 9.56 -9.39 -1.42
N THR A 17 8.76 -8.60 -2.13
CA THR A 17 8.34 -8.89 -3.52
C THR A 17 9.24 -8.14 -4.51
N ALA A 18 9.79 -8.82 -5.52
CA ALA A 18 10.59 -8.15 -6.56
C ALA A 18 9.72 -7.27 -7.47
N VAL A 19 8.52 -7.74 -7.78
CA VAL A 19 7.46 -6.99 -8.45
C VAL A 19 6.42 -6.62 -7.38
N PRO A 20 6.12 -5.33 -7.14
CA PRO A 20 5.17 -4.93 -6.11
C PRO A 20 3.77 -5.50 -6.37
N HIS A 21 3.31 -6.37 -5.47
CA HIS A 21 1.96 -6.92 -5.45
C HIS A 21 1.58 -7.30 -4.02
N ILE A 22 0.31 -7.58 -3.78
CA ILE A 22 -0.18 -8.07 -2.50
C ILE A 22 -0.12 -9.59 -2.52
N ASP A 23 0.73 -10.17 -1.67
CA ASP A 23 0.94 -11.61 -1.55
C ASP A 23 -0.09 -12.22 -0.58
N GLU A 24 -1.17 -12.78 -1.14
CA GLU A 24 -2.22 -13.45 -0.37
C GLU A 24 -1.70 -14.69 0.35
N GLN A 25 -0.69 -15.38 -0.19
CA GLN A 25 -0.12 -16.57 0.44
C GLN A 25 0.62 -16.18 1.73
N LYS A 26 1.47 -15.14 1.70
CA LYS A 26 2.13 -14.62 2.91
C LYS A 26 1.13 -14.17 3.98
N LEU A 27 0.04 -13.53 3.56
CA LEU A 27 -1.04 -13.15 4.46
C LEU A 27 -1.71 -14.37 5.11
N ALA A 28 -2.01 -15.41 4.32
CA ALA A 28 -2.61 -16.64 4.80
C ALA A 28 -1.68 -17.41 5.76
N GLU A 29 -0.38 -17.45 5.47
CA GLU A 29 0.63 -18.06 6.34
C GLU A 29 0.78 -17.31 7.68
N THR A 30 0.63 -15.99 7.69
CA THR A 30 0.84 -15.16 8.89
C THR A 30 -0.42 -15.01 9.75
N TYR A 31 -1.58 -14.82 9.13
CA TYR A 31 -2.84 -14.47 9.82
C TYR A 31 -3.91 -15.56 9.74
N GLY A 32 -3.65 -16.64 8.98
CA GLY A 32 -4.63 -17.67 8.68
C GLY A 32 -5.58 -17.27 7.55
N PRO A 33 -6.17 -18.25 6.85
CA PRO A 33 -6.91 -18.03 5.60
C PRO A 33 -8.16 -17.14 5.77
N ALA A 34 -8.85 -17.26 6.91
CA ALA A 34 -10.05 -16.46 7.17
C ALA A 34 -9.73 -14.96 7.31
N GLN A 35 -8.69 -14.61 8.07
CA GLN A 35 -8.29 -13.23 8.27
C GLN A 35 -7.56 -12.66 7.05
N ALA A 36 -6.76 -13.48 6.37
CA ALA A 36 -6.05 -13.10 5.15
C ALA A 36 -6.99 -12.57 4.06
N LYS A 37 -8.15 -13.20 3.85
CA LYS A 37 -9.14 -12.71 2.88
C LYS A 37 -9.64 -11.29 3.21
N SER A 38 -9.94 -11.02 4.48
CA SER A 38 -10.37 -9.69 4.91
C SER A 38 -9.26 -8.66 4.78
N LEU A 39 -8.02 -9.03 5.12
CA LEU A 39 -6.84 -8.16 5.00
C LEU A 39 -6.53 -7.86 3.53
N MET A 40 -6.60 -8.87 2.67
CA MET A 40 -6.37 -8.74 1.23
C MET A 40 -7.33 -7.72 0.61
N THR A 41 -8.62 -7.77 0.95
CA THR A 41 -9.60 -6.79 0.48
C THR A 41 -9.24 -5.38 0.93
N GLN A 42 -8.93 -5.18 2.22
CA GLN A 42 -8.62 -3.85 2.76
C GLN A 42 -7.33 -3.27 2.17
N ILE A 43 -6.26 -4.08 2.08
CA ILE A 43 -4.99 -3.64 1.49
C ILE A 43 -5.20 -3.30 0.00
N SER A 44 -5.98 -4.11 -0.72
CA SER A 44 -6.30 -3.84 -2.13
C SER A 44 -7.08 -2.54 -2.31
N GLU A 45 -8.01 -2.22 -1.41
CA GLU A 45 -8.75 -0.97 -1.39
C GLU A 45 -7.81 0.22 -1.15
N LEU A 46 -6.92 0.15 -0.17
CA LEU A 46 -5.92 1.20 0.11
C LEU A 46 -4.98 1.43 -1.08
N VAL A 47 -4.45 0.37 -1.68
CA VAL A 47 -3.58 0.48 -2.85
C VAL A 47 -4.33 1.09 -4.03
N ARG A 48 -5.57 0.64 -4.30
CA ARG A 48 -6.40 1.19 -5.37
C ARG A 48 -6.72 2.66 -5.15
N GLU A 49 -7.03 3.02 -3.91
CA GLU A 49 -7.31 4.40 -3.53
C GLU A 49 -6.09 5.29 -3.78
N ALA A 50 -4.90 4.88 -3.32
CA ALA A 50 -3.66 5.62 -3.54
C ALA A 50 -3.34 5.76 -5.04
N VAL A 51 -3.49 4.70 -5.83
CA VAL A 51 -3.28 4.72 -7.30
C VAL A 51 -4.26 5.65 -8.02
N ALA A 52 -5.50 5.76 -7.52
CA ALA A 52 -6.54 6.61 -8.10
C ALA A 52 -6.41 8.09 -7.73
N MET A 53 -5.48 8.46 -6.84
CA MET A 53 -5.30 9.86 -6.46
C MET A 53 -4.79 10.68 -7.65
N PRO A 54 -5.36 11.88 -7.91
CA PRO A 54 -4.93 12.72 -9.02
C PRO A 54 -3.50 13.21 -8.79
N ILE A 55 -2.72 13.29 -9.86
CA ILE A 55 -1.35 13.85 -9.85
C ILE A 55 -1.28 14.99 -10.85
N GLU A 56 -0.82 16.15 -10.39
CA GLU A 56 -0.41 17.23 -11.26
C GLU A 56 1.04 16.97 -11.70
N TRP A 57 1.20 16.38 -12.89
CA TRP A 57 2.52 15.93 -13.35
C TRP A 57 3.50 17.07 -13.60
N GLY A 58 3.15 18.10 -14.39
CA GLY A 58 4.10 19.16 -14.74
C GLY A 58 5.46 18.58 -15.18
N ASP A 59 6.53 19.01 -14.51
CA ASP A 59 7.90 18.50 -14.71
C ASP A 59 8.32 17.44 -13.65
N LYS A 60 7.37 16.88 -12.89
CA LYS A 60 7.66 15.89 -11.85
C LYS A 60 8.16 14.59 -12.46
N THR A 61 9.20 14.05 -11.86
CA THR A 61 9.60 12.65 -12.03
C THR A 61 8.56 11.71 -11.44
N LEU A 62 8.59 10.44 -11.84
CA LEU A 62 7.75 9.39 -11.24
C LEU A 62 7.90 9.35 -9.71
N ALA A 63 9.13 9.47 -9.20
CA ALA A 63 9.40 9.47 -7.76
C ALA A 63 8.73 10.65 -7.04
N GLU A 64 8.77 11.85 -7.66
CA GLU A 64 8.11 13.03 -7.11
C GLU A 64 6.58 12.92 -7.17
N GLY A 65 6.02 12.34 -8.24
CA GLY A 65 4.58 12.06 -8.33
C GLY A 65 4.10 11.06 -7.28
N VAL A 66 4.85 9.99 -7.05
CA VAL A 66 4.56 9.01 -5.99
C VAL A 66 4.67 9.65 -4.61
N ASN A 67 5.71 10.44 -4.34
CA ASN A 67 5.87 11.12 -3.04
C ASN A 67 4.74 12.11 -2.76
N ASP A 68 4.28 12.84 -3.78
CA ASP A 68 3.14 13.75 -3.66
C ASP A 68 1.84 13.00 -3.30
N ILE A 69 1.58 11.85 -3.95
CA ILE A 69 0.47 10.97 -3.57
C ILE A 69 0.62 10.54 -2.13
N LEU A 70 1.79 10.00 -1.74
CA LEU A 70 1.99 9.42 -0.41
C LEU A 70 1.87 10.46 0.69
N GLN A 71 2.29 11.69 0.46
CA GLN A 71 2.12 12.77 1.44
C GLN A 71 0.64 13.05 1.69
N ARG A 72 -0.15 13.25 0.62
CA ARG A 72 -1.60 13.48 0.75
C ARG A 72 -2.35 12.25 1.26
N PHE A 73 -1.90 11.06 0.88
CA PHE A 73 -2.48 9.80 1.34
C PHE A 73 -2.24 9.59 2.84
N ALA A 74 -1.05 9.95 3.36
CA ALA A 74 -0.75 9.91 4.78
C ALA A 74 -1.61 10.87 5.61
N GLU A 75 -1.96 12.04 5.06
CA GLU A 75 -2.90 12.97 5.71
C GLU A 75 -4.32 12.39 5.80
N LYS A 76 -4.74 11.62 4.79
CA LYS A 76 -6.05 10.95 4.75
C LYS A 76 -6.12 9.70 5.63
N HIS A 77 -4.99 9.02 5.79
CA HIS A 77 -4.85 7.79 6.57
C HIS A 77 -3.81 7.94 7.69
N PRO A 78 -4.08 8.79 8.71
CA PRO A 78 -3.14 9.03 9.81
C PRO A 78 -2.86 7.77 10.65
N GLU A 79 -3.69 6.74 10.51
CA GLU A 79 -3.48 5.42 11.11
C GLU A 79 -2.36 4.60 10.44
N LEU A 80 -1.92 4.97 9.23
CA LEU A 80 -0.87 4.27 8.51
C LEU A 80 0.52 4.73 8.95
N SER A 81 1.36 3.75 9.22
CA SER A 81 2.77 3.91 9.53
C SER A 81 3.57 4.21 8.28
N GLN A 82 4.73 4.84 8.47
CA GLN A 82 5.66 5.15 7.38
C GLN A 82 6.10 3.91 6.59
N LYS A 83 6.22 2.75 7.25
CA LYS A 83 6.57 1.49 6.57
C LYS A 83 5.44 1.00 5.67
N ALA A 84 4.19 1.06 6.15
CA ALA A 84 3.04 0.68 5.34
C ALA A 84 2.86 1.62 4.13
N LEU A 85 3.04 2.93 4.34
CA LEU A 85 3.01 3.93 3.27
C LEU A 85 4.12 3.68 2.23
N HIS A 86 5.31 3.30 2.66
CA HIS A 86 6.42 2.96 1.76
C HIS A 86 6.05 1.78 0.84
N GLU A 87 5.51 0.69 1.40
CA GLU A 87 5.12 -0.48 0.60
C GLU A 87 3.97 -0.16 -0.37
N ILE A 88 2.96 0.61 0.08
CA ILE A 88 1.91 1.12 -0.82
C ILE A 88 2.52 1.96 -1.94
N GLY A 89 3.49 2.81 -1.63
CA GLY A 89 4.24 3.62 -2.60
C GLY A 89 4.91 2.80 -3.69
N ARG A 90 5.47 1.63 -3.35
CA ARG A 90 6.04 0.70 -4.32
C ARG A 90 4.97 0.19 -5.29
N CYS A 91 3.78 -0.16 -4.80
CA CYS A 91 2.65 -0.53 -5.65
C CYS A 91 2.18 0.64 -6.53
N VAL A 92 2.07 1.86 -5.99
CA VAL A 92 1.68 3.04 -6.75
C VAL A 92 2.67 3.32 -7.89
N GLY A 93 3.97 3.38 -7.58
CA GLY A 93 5.01 3.61 -8.58
C GLY A 93 5.04 2.54 -9.68
N TRP A 94 4.72 1.29 -9.35
CA TRP A 94 4.58 0.22 -10.35
C TRP A 94 3.36 0.38 -11.26
N ASN A 95 2.23 0.88 -10.74
CA ASN A 95 1.00 1.10 -11.52
C ASN A 95 1.05 2.36 -12.39
N LEU A 96 1.90 3.33 -12.05
CA LEU A 96 2.07 4.58 -12.80
C LEU A 96 3.18 4.52 -13.86
N ARG A 97 3.93 3.43 -13.91
CA ARG A 97 5.00 3.19 -14.89
C ARG A 97 4.44 2.68 -16.21
#